data_AF-A0A9X3CJ19-F1
#
_entry.id   AF-A0A9X3CJ19-F1
#
_cell.length_a   1.000
_cell.length_b   1.000
_cell.length_c   1.000
_cell.angle_alpha   90.00
_cell.angle_beta   90.00
_cell.angle_gamma   90.00
#
_symmetry.space_group_name_H-M   'P 1'
#
loop_
_entity.id
_entity.type
_entity.pdbx_description
1 polymer ?
#
loop_
_entity_poly.entity_id
_entity_poly.type
_entity_poly.pdbx_seq_one_letter_code
_entity_poly.pdbx_strand_id
1 'polypeptide(L)'
;KSTKSEVLEYYLNYILERAESSALVAVVASIVCAFHEKTFNVSKTLFRTREFFFYDSSRMILDQTHKTQLTSLKNFSINRMNELHENERISACDKKHRQHSLEDIVLQYQFFRTEDVSEKESEKRLQEIWEILDYHYKNLPAKEHENHQHKTWRLFLARMDKRKMAPEAKKVENGIAIELNPEIAPDLKEYSETSQREANKPFAHLALNTWADSR
;
A
#
# COMPACT_ATOMS: atom_id res chain seq x y z
N LYS A 1 20.62 14.12 -14.33
CA LYS A 1 21.77 13.73 -13.47
C LYS A 1 21.23 12.80 -12.39
N SER A 2 21.75 11.57 -12.27
CA SER A 2 21.32 10.65 -11.21
C SER A 2 21.89 11.12 -9.86
N THR A 3 21.04 11.54 -8.93
CA THR A 3 21.44 11.81 -7.55
C THR A 3 21.96 10.52 -6.91
N LYS A 4 23.06 10.58 -6.16
CA LYS A 4 23.58 9.43 -5.41
C LYS A 4 22.56 9.02 -4.32
N SER A 5 22.39 7.72 -4.10
CA SER A 5 21.45 7.16 -3.10
C SER A 5 21.57 7.84 -1.74
N GLU A 6 22.81 8.00 -1.25
CA GLU A 6 23.12 8.61 0.04
C GLU A 6 22.62 10.05 0.17
N VAL A 7 22.75 10.84 -0.90
CA VAL A 7 22.29 12.24 -0.91
C VAL A 7 20.77 12.31 -0.87
N LEU A 8 20.09 11.42 -1.61
CA LEU A 8 18.64 11.33 -1.58
C LEU A 8 18.15 10.93 -0.19
N GLU A 9 18.70 9.84 0.37
CA GLU A 9 18.33 9.38 1.71
C GLU A 9 18.59 10.43 2.79
N TYR A 10 19.70 11.18 2.69
CA TYR A 10 20.01 12.29 3.61
C TYR A 10 18.89 13.33 3.63
N TYR A 11 18.45 13.84 2.48
CA TYR A 11 17.40 14.86 2.43
C TYR A 11 16.04 14.31 2.86
N LEU A 12 15.71 13.07 2.52
CA LEU A 12 14.45 12.45 2.94
C LEU A 12 14.40 12.26 4.45
N ASN A 13 15.49 11.78 5.07
CA ASN A 13 15.58 11.67 6.53
C ASN A 13 15.53 13.05 7.19
N TYR A 14 16.22 14.04 6.63
CA TYR A 14 16.14 15.43 7.11
C TYR A 14 14.70 15.98 7.10
N ILE A 15 13.92 15.67 6.05
CA ILE A 15 12.51 16.03 5.97
C ILE A 15 11.72 15.30 7.07
N LEU A 16 11.90 13.98 7.22
CA LEU A 16 11.19 13.20 8.24
C LEU A 16 11.48 13.68 9.66
N GLU A 17 12.74 14.02 9.97
CA GLU A 17 13.17 14.50 11.28
C GLU A 17 12.57 15.88 11.63
N ARG A 18 12.29 16.71 10.62
CA ARG A 18 11.78 18.08 10.80
C ARG A 18 10.33 18.27 10.38
N ALA A 19 9.66 17.22 9.93
CA ALA A 19 8.30 17.33 9.43
C ALA A 19 7.33 17.64 10.58
N GLU A 20 6.75 18.83 10.54
CA GLU A 20 5.64 19.23 11.43
C GLU A 20 4.27 18.91 10.83
N SER A 21 4.24 18.28 9.65
CA SER A 21 3.01 17.97 8.92
C SER A 21 3.07 16.60 8.24
N SER A 22 1.96 15.88 8.28
CA SER A 22 1.77 14.61 7.56
C SER A 22 1.90 14.76 6.04
N ALA A 23 1.71 15.97 5.49
CA ALA A 23 1.90 16.23 4.07
C ALA A 23 3.36 16.01 3.63
N LEU A 24 4.33 16.42 4.45
CA LEU A 24 5.75 16.23 4.16
C LEU A 24 6.13 14.74 4.24
N VAL A 25 5.59 14.03 5.23
CA VAL A 25 5.77 12.57 5.35
C VAL A 25 5.17 11.85 4.15
N ALA A 26 3.99 12.29 3.67
CA ALA A 26 3.36 11.72 2.48
C ALA A 26 4.18 11.95 1.20
N VAL A 27 4.86 13.10 1.07
CA VAL A 27 5.82 13.35 -0.02
C VAL A 27 6.98 12.36 0.06
N VAL A 28 7.57 12.17 1.25
CA VAL A 28 8.65 11.20 1.44
C VAL A 28 8.19 9.77 1.11
N ALA A 29 7.01 9.35 1.58
CA ALA A 29 6.43 8.05 1.27
C ALA A 29 6.23 7.86 -0.25
N SER A 30 5.75 8.88 -0.95
CA SER A 30 5.58 8.84 -2.41
C SER A 30 6.92 8.68 -3.15
N ILE A 31 8.00 9.31 -2.64
CA ILE A 31 9.36 9.16 -3.20
C ILE A 31 9.90 7.75 -2.91
N VAL A 32 9.66 7.22 -1.71
CA VAL A 32 10.00 5.83 -1.36
C VAL A 32 9.30 4.85 -2.29
N CYS A 33 7.99 4.99 -2.54
CA CYS A 33 7.28 4.13 -3.49
C CYS A 33 7.84 4.25 -4.92
N ALA A 34 8.40 5.40 -5.29
CA ALA A 34 8.97 5.61 -6.62
C ALA A 34 10.40 5.07 -6.78
N PHE A 35 11.18 5.05 -5.69
CA PHE A 35 12.60 4.76 -5.71
C PHE A 35 13.01 3.83 -4.56
N HIS A 36 12.19 2.83 -4.25
CA HIS A 36 12.39 1.92 -3.11
C HIS A 36 13.77 1.23 -3.16
N GLU A 37 14.26 0.88 -4.35
CA GLU A 37 15.59 0.27 -4.55
C GLU A 37 16.74 1.10 -3.93
N LYS A 38 16.57 2.43 -3.90
CA LYS A 38 17.57 3.42 -3.48
C LYS A 38 17.30 4.09 -2.13
N THR A 39 16.18 3.76 -1.50
CA THR A 39 15.69 4.49 -0.31
C THR A 39 15.47 3.58 0.90
N PHE A 40 16.12 2.42 0.95
CA PHE A 40 15.94 1.42 1.99
C PHE A 40 16.04 1.99 3.41
N ASN A 41 17.01 2.86 3.70
CA ASN A 41 17.18 3.42 5.05
C ASN A 41 16.06 4.38 5.45
N VAL A 42 15.40 5.01 4.47
CA VAL A 42 14.22 5.85 4.68
C VAL A 42 12.99 4.96 4.82
N SER A 43 12.84 3.97 3.94
CA SER A 43 11.73 3.00 3.93
C SER A 43 11.60 2.31 5.27
N LYS A 44 12.70 1.78 5.82
CA LYS A 44 12.69 1.09 7.12
C LYS A 44 12.27 2.01 8.27
N THR A 45 12.49 3.31 8.16
CA THR A 45 12.01 4.29 9.15
C THR A 45 10.51 4.46 9.06
N LEU A 46 9.95 4.56 7.84
CA LEU A 46 8.49 4.59 7.64
C LEU A 46 7.82 3.31 8.14
N PHE A 47 8.43 2.14 7.90
CA PHE A 47 7.85 0.85 8.28
C PHE A 47 7.73 0.62 9.79
N ARG A 48 8.44 1.40 10.62
CA ARG A 48 8.35 1.31 12.08
C ARG A 48 7.04 1.86 12.63
N THR A 49 6.33 2.68 11.87
CA THR A 49 5.08 3.31 12.30
C THR A 49 3.91 2.70 11.55
N ARG A 50 3.07 1.96 12.27
CA ARG A 50 1.90 1.27 11.71
C ARG A 50 0.94 2.23 11.00
N GLU A 51 0.75 3.41 11.57
CA GLU A 51 -0.23 4.39 11.13
C GLU A 51 0.03 4.83 9.67
N PHE A 52 1.29 4.86 9.24
CA PHE A 52 1.64 5.19 7.86
C PHE A 52 1.11 4.16 6.86
N PHE A 53 1.01 2.87 7.22
CA PHE A 53 0.39 1.87 6.34
C PHE A 53 -1.10 2.17 6.16
N PHE A 54 -1.84 2.50 7.23
CA PHE A 54 -3.25 2.82 7.12
C PHE A 54 -3.51 4.07 6.26
N TYR A 55 -2.71 5.12 6.44
CA TYR A 55 -2.82 6.33 5.63
C TYR A 55 -2.45 6.08 4.17
N ASP A 56 -1.38 5.32 3.92
CA ASP A 56 -0.93 5.05 2.57
C ASP A 56 -1.87 4.11 1.81
N SER A 57 -2.42 3.08 2.46
CA SER A 57 -3.46 2.24 1.86
C SER A 57 -4.73 3.02 1.58
N SER A 58 -5.13 3.92 2.48
CA SER A 58 -6.28 4.81 2.24
C SER A 58 -6.04 5.72 1.03
N ARG A 59 -4.84 6.26 0.91
CA ARG A 59 -4.38 7.02 -0.27
C ARG A 59 -4.45 6.18 -1.54
N MET A 60 -4.05 4.91 -1.51
CA MET A 60 -4.14 4.00 -2.67
C MET A 60 -5.58 3.73 -3.11
N ILE A 61 -6.46 3.43 -2.16
CA ILE A 61 -7.90 3.21 -2.43
C ILE A 61 -8.52 4.47 -3.04
N LEU A 62 -8.18 5.65 -2.51
CA LEU A 62 -8.64 6.92 -3.07
C LEU A 62 -8.11 7.14 -4.49
N ASP A 63 -6.85 6.83 -4.78
CA ASP A 63 -6.32 6.98 -6.14
C ASP A 63 -7.06 6.09 -7.15
N GLN A 64 -7.40 4.86 -6.76
CA GLN A 64 -8.13 3.90 -7.61
C GLN A 64 -9.60 4.31 -7.82
N THR A 65 -10.28 4.76 -6.78
CA THR A 65 -11.71 5.11 -6.83
C THR A 65 -11.97 6.50 -7.40
N HIS A 66 -11.18 7.49 -6.97
CA HIS A 66 -11.37 8.90 -7.33
C HIS A 66 -11.09 9.16 -8.82
N LYS A 67 -10.13 8.44 -9.42
CA LYS A 67 -9.92 8.48 -10.88
C LYS A 67 -11.19 8.09 -11.62
N THR A 68 -11.80 6.98 -11.24
CA THR A 68 -13.01 6.45 -11.88
C THR A 68 -14.18 7.42 -11.71
N GLN A 69 -14.35 7.98 -10.51
CA GLN A 69 -15.39 8.98 -10.22
C GLN A 69 -15.20 10.26 -11.05
N LEU A 70 -14.01 10.86 -11.02
CA LEU A 70 -13.71 12.07 -11.78
C LEU A 70 -13.88 11.85 -13.29
N THR A 71 -13.41 10.72 -13.82
CA THR A 71 -13.57 10.39 -15.23
C THR A 71 -15.05 10.23 -15.61
N SER A 72 -15.84 9.60 -14.75
CA SER A 72 -17.28 9.44 -14.97
C SER A 72 -18.00 10.79 -14.95
N LEU A 73 -17.76 11.61 -13.93
CA LEU A 73 -18.39 12.93 -13.76
C LEU A 73 -18.04 13.90 -14.90
N LYS A 74 -16.82 13.81 -15.45
CA LYS A 74 -16.40 14.60 -16.61
C LYS A 74 -17.30 14.39 -17.83
N ASN A 75 -17.84 13.17 -17.99
CA ASN A 75 -18.77 12.85 -19.08
C ASN A 75 -20.20 13.39 -18.85
N PHE A 76 -20.56 13.78 -17.62
CA PHE A 76 -21.89 14.32 -17.29
C PHE A 76 -21.97 15.86 -17.33
N SER A 77 -20.85 16.56 -17.58
CA SER A 77 -20.75 17.97 -18.01
C SER A 77 -21.72 18.98 -17.37
N ILE A 78 -21.62 19.22 -16.05
CA ILE A 78 -22.38 20.29 -15.37
C ILE A 78 -21.48 21.50 -15.02
N ASN A 79 -20.17 21.33 -14.84
CA ASN A 79 -19.27 22.46 -14.55
C ASN A 79 -17.79 22.12 -14.87
N ARG A 80 -17.12 22.96 -15.68
CA ARG A 80 -15.70 22.79 -16.08
C ARG A 80 -14.72 23.69 -15.31
N MET A 81 -15.16 24.40 -14.27
CA MET A 81 -14.32 25.36 -13.54
C MET A 81 -13.03 24.74 -12.96
N ASN A 82 -13.06 23.44 -12.64
CA ASN A 82 -11.96 22.73 -11.99
C ASN A 82 -11.18 21.78 -12.91
N GLU A 83 -11.43 21.83 -14.23
CA GLU A 83 -10.91 20.84 -15.18
C GLU A 83 -9.37 20.71 -15.14
N LEU A 84 -8.65 21.81 -14.94
CA LEU A 84 -7.19 21.78 -14.80
C LEU A 84 -6.74 20.89 -13.61
N HIS A 85 -7.34 21.11 -12.44
CA HIS A 85 -7.01 20.36 -11.22
C HIS A 85 -7.46 18.90 -11.30
N GLU A 86 -8.60 18.63 -11.93
CA GLU A 86 -9.09 17.27 -12.14
C GLU A 86 -8.19 16.48 -13.08
N ASN A 87 -7.76 17.09 -14.20
CA ASN A 87 -6.83 16.48 -15.13
C ASN A 87 -5.46 16.22 -14.48
N GLU A 88 -4.96 17.18 -13.69
CA GLU A 88 -3.74 17.00 -12.90
C GLU A 88 -3.89 15.80 -11.95
N ARG A 89 -4.99 15.73 -11.19
CA ARG A 89 -5.26 14.66 -10.23
C ARG A 89 -5.34 13.28 -10.90
N ILE A 90 -6.02 13.17 -12.05
CA ILE A 90 -6.12 11.94 -12.85
C ILE A 90 -4.72 11.53 -13.32
N SER A 91 -3.94 12.48 -13.87
CA SER A 91 -2.58 12.20 -14.36
C SER A 91 -1.62 11.78 -13.24
N ALA A 92 -1.85 12.27 -12.02
CA ALA A 92 -1.10 11.87 -10.84
C ALA A 92 -1.43 10.43 -10.45
N CYS A 93 -2.71 10.01 -10.45
CA CYS A 93 -3.09 8.62 -10.20
C CYS A 93 -2.41 7.62 -11.14
N ASP A 94 -2.12 8.04 -12.39
CA ASP A 94 -1.52 7.17 -13.42
C ASP A 94 -0.01 7.02 -13.34
N LYS A 95 0.65 7.70 -12.40
CA LYS A 95 2.08 7.52 -12.18
C LYS A 95 2.34 6.10 -11.64
N LYS A 96 3.32 5.39 -12.23
CA LYS A 96 3.69 4.01 -11.87
C LYS A 96 3.89 3.80 -10.36
N HIS A 97 4.53 4.74 -9.69
CA HIS A 97 4.80 4.65 -8.26
C HIS A 97 3.54 4.79 -7.38
N ARG A 98 2.44 5.35 -7.91
CA ARG A 98 1.16 5.49 -7.19
C ARG A 98 0.35 4.20 -7.16
N GLN A 99 0.73 3.23 -7.99
CA GLN A 99 0.16 1.88 -7.98
C GLN A 99 0.75 1.01 -6.86
N HIS A 100 1.78 1.50 -6.18
CA HIS A 100 2.41 0.81 -5.06
C HIS A 100 2.05 1.51 -3.74
N SER A 101 1.93 0.71 -2.69
CA SER A 101 1.80 1.13 -1.30
C SER A 101 3.03 0.73 -0.50
N LEU A 102 3.17 1.28 0.71
CA LEU A 102 4.21 0.87 1.66
C LEU A 102 4.15 -0.64 1.95
N GLU A 103 2.94 -1.24 1.97
CA GLU A 103 2.76 -2.69 2.08
C GLU A 103 3.42 -3.44 0.92
N ASP A 104 3.22 -2.96 -0.32
CA ASP A 104 3.88 -3.53 -1.51
C ASP A 104 5.40 -3.38 -1.44
N ILE A 105 5.89 -2.24 -0.98
CA ILE A 105 7.34 -1.99 -0.87
C ILE A 105 7.99 -2.92 0.16
N VAL A 106 7.34 -3.20 1.30
CA VAL A 106 7.82 -4.19 2.29
C VAL A 106 7.96 -5.57 1.65
N LEU A 107 7.00 -5.99 0.83
CA LEU A 107 7.07 -7.25 0.10
C LEU A 107 8.19 -7.24 -0.94
N GLN A 108 8.32 -6.15 -1.70
CA GLN A 108 9.34 -6.07 -2.75
C GLN A 108 10.75 -6.27 -2.19
N TYR A 109 11.07 -5.71 -1.01
CA TYR A 109 12.36 -5.96 -0.36
C TYR A 109 12.60 -7.42 0.07
N GLN A 110 11.55 -8.22 0.24
CA GLN A 110 11.68 -9.63 0.66
C GLN A 110 11.74 -10.62 -0.51
N PHE A 111 11.23 -10.22 -1.67
CA PHE A 111 11.11 -11.08 -2.84
C PHE A 111 12.11 -10.74 -3.94
N PHE A 112 12.49 -9.46 -4.07
CA PHE A 112 13.27 -9.00 -5.20
C PHE A 112 14.57 -8.35 -4.74
N ARG A 113 15.64 -8.64 -5.49
CA ARG A 113 16.95 -8.01 -5.37
C ARG A 113 17.28 -7.41 -6.73
N THR A 114 17.72 -6.16 -6.72
CA THR A 114 18.20 -5.47 -7.91
C THR A 114 19.66 -5.79 -8.19
N GLU A 115 20.11 -5.64 -9.43
CA GLU A 115 21.48 -6.00 -9.85
C GLU A 115 22.57 -5.16 -9.14
N ASP A 116 22.24 -3.95 -8.72
CA ASP A 116 23.12 -3.02 -8.03
C ASP A 116 23.31 -3.32 -6.54
N VAL A 117 22.55 -4.26 -5.98
CA VAL A 117 22.61 -4.64 -4.56
C VAL A 117 23.30 -5.99 -4.40
N SER A 118 24.39 -6.02 -3.64
CA SER A 118 25.10 -7.27 -3.31
C SER A 118 24.21 -8.23 -2.52
N GLU A 119 24.45 -9.53 -2.63
CA GLU A 119 23.71 -10.56 -1.88
C GLU A 119 23.77 -10.34 -0.37
N LYS A 120 24.96 -10.07 0.17
CA LYS A 120 25.17 -9.78 1.59
C LYS A 120 24.36 -8.58 2.07
N GLU A 121 24.28 -7.52 1.26
CA GLU A 121 23.47 -6.35 1.58
C GLU A 121 21.98 -6.68 1.51
N SER A 122 21.54 -7.46 0.52
CA SER A 122 20.15 -7.93 0.40
C SER A 122 19.71 -8.75 1.62
N GLU A 123 20.56 -9.66 2.10
CA GLU A 123 20.28 -10.46 3.31
C GLU A 123 20.20 -9.59 4.56
N LYS A 124 21.08 -8.60 4.69
CA LYS A 124 21.03 -7.64 5.79
C LYS A 124 19.71 -6.85 5.76
N ARG A 125 19.31 -6.35 4.59
CA ARG A 125 18.04 -5.62 4.42
C ARG A 125 16.85 -6.50 4.80
N LEU A 126 16.84 -7.75 4.37
CA LEU A 126 15.81 -8.73 4.71
C LEU A 126 15.70 -8.93 6.22
N GLN A 127 16.83 -9.09 6.91
CA GLN A 127 16.87 -9.24 8.36
C GLN A 127 16.32 -7.99 9.08
N GLU A 128 16.70 -6.79 8.64
CA GLU A 128 16.17 -5.54 9.22
C GLU A 128 14.64 -5.41 9.02
N ILE A 129 14.10 -5.85 7.88
CA ILE A 129 12.65 -5.89 7.66
C ILE A 129 11.97 -6.88 8.61
N TRP A 130 12.53 -8.08 8.78
CA TRP A 130 12.00 -9.07 9.72
C TRP A 130 12.01 -8.59 11.16
N GLU A 131 13.06 -7.88 11.59
CA GLU A 131 13.11 -7.26 12.92
C GLU A 131 11.99 -6.24 13.13
N ILE A 132 11.68 -5.44 12.11
CA ILE A 132 10.56 -4.49 12.15
C ILE A 132 9.22 -5.21 12.24
N LEU A 133 9.00 -6.26 11.44
CA LEU A 133 7.78 -7.05 11.49
C LEU A 133 7.63 -7.76 12.85
N ASP A 134 8.71 -8.33 13.38
CA ASP A 134 8.73 -8.98 14.69
C ASP A 134 8.45 -8.00 15.82
N TYR A 135 8.95 -6.77 15.73
CA TYR A 135 8.58 -5.70 16.65
C TYR A 135 7.07 -5.42 16.61
N HIS A 136 6.48 -5.33 15.43
CA HIS A 136 5.04 -5.12 15.30
C HIS A 136 4.22 -6.28 15.85
N TYR A 137 4.64 -7.53 15.63
CA TYR A 137 3.99 -8.71 16.21
C TYR A 137 4.04 -8.70 17.75
N LYS A 138 5.19 -8.34 18.34
CA LYS A 138 5.37 -8.28 19.80
C LYS A 138 4.50 -7.20 20.45
N ASN A 139 4.22 -6.11 19.74
CA ASN A 139 3.40 -5.00 20.23
C ASN A 139 1.90 -5.17 19.94
N LEU A 140 1.47 -6.33 19.42
CA LEU A 140 0.04 -6.62 19.32
C LEU A 140 -0.57 -6.80 20.71
N PRO A 141 -1.76 -6.25 20.97
CA PRO A 141 -2.46 -6.48 22.22
C PRO A 141 -2.92 -7.93 22.34
N ALA A 142 -3.19 -8.37 23.58
CA ALA A 142 -3.83 -9.64 23.82
C ALA A 142 -5.21 -9.69 23.13
N LYS A 143 -5.63 -10.89 22.67
CA LYS A 143 -6.87 -11.09 21.90
C LYS A 143 -8.12 -10.49 22.56
N GLU A 144 -8.16 -10.50 23.89
CA GLU A 144 -9.27 -9.95 24.68
C GLU A 144 -9.41 -8.43 24.56
N HIS A 145 -8.31 -7.72 24.29
CA HIS A 145 -8.26 -6.27 24.15
C HIS A 145 -8.16 -5.84 22.67
N GLU A 146 -8.39 -6.77 21.75
CA GLU A 146 -8.29 -6.53 20.33
C GLU A 146 -9.50 -5.74 19.80
N ASN A 147 -9.24 -4.68 19.04
CA ASN A 147 -10.28 -3.87 18.39
C ASN A 147 -10.21 -4.04 16.87
N HIS A 148 -11.11 -3.36 16.14
CA HIS A 148 -11.15 -3.40 14.67
C HIS A 148 -9.80 -3.01 14.04
N GLN A 149 -9.15 -1.95 14.51
CA GLN A 149 -7.84 -1.53 13.99
C GLN A 149 -6.74 -2.57 14.24
N HIS A 150 -6.77 -3.25 15.38
CA HIS A 150 -5.83 -4.33 15.70
C HIS A 150 -6.02 -5.54 14.77
N LYS A 151 -7.27 -5.94 14.49
CA LYS A 151 -7.58 -7.01 13.53
C LYS A 151 -7.11 -6.65 12.12
N THR A 152 -7.41 -5.42 11.69
CA THR A 152 -6.95 -4.92 10.39
C THR A 152 -5.42 -4.90 10.33
N TRP A 153 -4.73 -4.49 11.40
CA TRP A 153 -3.27 -4.53 11.43
C TRP A 153 -2.69 -5.94 11.35
N ARG A 154 -3.30 -6.92 12.02
CA ARG A 154 -2.89 -8.32 11.89
C ARG A 154 -3.02 -8.82 10.45
N LEU A 155 -4.04 -8.37 9.71
CA LEU A 155 -4.16 -8.68 8.29
C LEU A 155 -3.02 -8.06 7.47
N PHE A 156 -2.64 -6.81 7.73
CA PHE A 156 -1.46 -6.18 7.11
C PHE A 156 -0.19 -7.00 7.38
N LEU A 157 0.06 -7.37 8.64
CA LEU A 157 1.25 -8.15 9.00
C LEU A 157 1.29 -9.51 8.30
N ALA A 158 0.16 -10.21 8.22
CA ALA A 158 0.06 -11.49 7.50
C ALA A 158 0.33 -11.33 5.99
N ARG A 159 -0.08 -10.20 5.40
CA ARG A 159 0.16 -9.86 3.99
C ARG A 159 1.52 -9.22 3.72
N MET A 160 2.30 -8.89 4.73
CA MET A 160 3.66 -8.37 4.56
C MET A 160 4.73 -9.41 4.85
N ASP A 161 4.48 -10.38 5.72
CA ASP A 161 5.52 -11.31 6.19
C ASP A 161 5.69 -12.53 5.26
N LYS A 162 6.76 -12.54 4.46
CA LYS A 162 7.07 -13.67 3.57
C LYS A 162 7.21 -15.01 4.32
N ARG A 163 7.58 -15.00 5.61
CA ARG A 163 7.76 -16.22 6.42
C ARG A 163 6.42 -16.90 6.75
N LYS A 164 5.30 -16.19 6.55
CA LYS A 164 3.92 -16.66 6.78
C LYS A 164 3.12 -16.70 5.48
N MET A 165 3.79 -17.01 4.38
CA MET A 165 3.21 -17.08 3.04
C MET A 165 3.70 -18.33 2.31
N ALA A 166 2.84 -18.85 1.44
CA ALA A 166 3.18 -19.89 0.47
C ALA A 166 3.09 -19.31 -0.96
N PRO A 167 4.09 -18.54 -1.41
CA PRO A 167 4.07 -17.94 -2.73
C PRO A 167 4.19 -19.01 -3.83
N GLU A 168 3.33 -18.93 -4.84
CA GLU A 168 3.33 -19.86 -5.98
C GLU A 168 3.63 -19.13 -7.29
N ALA A 169 4.60 -19.62 -8.05
CA ALA A 169 4.93 -19.08 -9.37
C ALA A 169 4.13 -19.83 -10.45
N LYS A 170 3.27 -19.12 -11.18
CA LYS A 170 2.51 -19.66 -12.31
C LYS A 170 2.97 -19.02 -13.62
N LYS A 171 3.18 -19.83 -14.65
CA LYS A 171 3.50 -19.36 -16.00
C LYS A 171 2.21 -18.83 -16.64
N VAL A 172 2.23 -17.58 -17.08
CA VAL A 172 1.14 -16.92 -17.80
C VAL A 172 1.63 -16.52 -19.20
N GLU A 173 0.73 -16.19 -20.12
CA GLU A 173 1.09 -15.90 -21.53
C GLU A 173 2.20 -14.84 -21.65
N ASN A 174 2.22 -13.84 -20.77
CA ASN A 174 3.16 -12.72 -20.78
C ASN A 174 4.22 -12.77 -19.67
N GLY A 175 4.51 -13.95 -19.08
CA GLY A 175 5.61 -14.08 -18.12
C GLY A 175 5.32 -15.05 -16.97
N ILE A 176 5.79 -14.68 -15.76
CA ILE A 176 5.58 -15.44 -14.53
C ILE A 176 4.75 -14.57 -13.59
N ALA A 177 3.58 -15.06 -13.20
CA ALA A 177 2.79 -14.49 -12.12
C ALA A 177 3.21 -15.14 -10.81
N ILE A 178 3.42 -14.34 -9.77
CA ILE A 178 3.67 -14.83 -8.41
C ILE A 178 2.40 -14.58 -7.61
N GLU A 179 1.71 -15.66 -7.24
CA GLU A 179 0.57 -15.59 -6.34
C GLU A 179 1.07 -15.59 -4.90
N LEU A 180 0.83 -14.49 -4.20
CA LEU A 180 1.14 -14.37 -2.78
C LEU A 180 -0.03 -14.96 -1.99
N ASN A 181 0.16 -16.14 -1.39
CA ASN A 181 -0.85 -16.82 -0.57
C ASN A 181 -0.51 -16.67 0.93
N PRO A 182 -0.94 -15.58 1.59
CA PRO A 182 -0.70 -15.39 3.03
C PRO A 182 -1.50 -16.36 3.88
N GLU A 183 -0.86 -16.86 4.93
CA GLU A 183 -1.49 -17.66 5.97
C GLU A 183 -2.31 -16.75 6.90
N ILE A 184 -3.62 -16.68 6.67
CA ILE A 184 -4.54 -15.86 7.46
C ILE A 184 -5.21 -16.74 8.51
N ALA A 185 -5.13 -16.31 9.77
CA ALA A 185 -5.78 -17.00 10.89
C ALA A 185 -7.32 -17.03 10.70
N PRO A 186 -8.02 -18.10 11.13
CA PRO A 186 -9.46 -18.27 10.87
C PRO A 186 -10.33 -17.11 11.38
N ASP A 187 -9.98 -16.54 12.54
CA ASP A 187 -10.66 -15.38 13.13
C ASP A 187 -10.56 -14.13 12.25
N LEU A 188 -9.40 -13.92 11.64
CA LEU A 188 -9.16 -12.80 10.73
C LEU A 188 -9.83 -13.00 9.37
N LYS A 189 -9.90 -14.25 8.90
CA LYS A 189 -10.59 -14.60 7.66
C LYS A 189 -12.09 -14.33 7.79
N GLU A 190 -12.71 -14.81 8.86
CA GLU A 190 -14.13 -14.55 9.14
C GLU A 190 -14.41 -13.04 9.27
N TYR A 191 -13.55 -12.32 9.98
CA TYR A 191 -13.64 -10.86 10.10
C TYR A 191 -13.56 -10.13 8.75
N SER A 192 -12.67 -10.57 7.85
CA SER A 192 -12.55 -9.99 6.50
C SER A 192 -13.80 -10.29 5.66
N GLU A 193 -14.26 -11.54 5.65
CA GLU A 193 -15.41 -11.97 4.86
C GLU A 193 -16.73 -11.36 5.37
N THR A 194 -16.89 -11.19 6.67
CA THR A 194 -18.04 -10.48 7.26
C THR A 194 -18.02 -9.00 6.87
N SER A 195 -16.88 -8.32 6.99
CA SER A 195 -16.74 -6.91 6.58
C SER A 195 -17.06 -6.69 5.10
N GLN A 196 -16.60 -7.58 4.22
CA GLN A 196 -16.93 -7.52 2.78
C GLN A 196 -18.41 -7.77 2.51
N ARG A 197 -19.04 -8.74 3.20
CA ARG A 197 -20.48 -8.99 3.08
C ARG A 197 -21.29 -7.77 3.49
N GLU A 198 -20.98 -7.16 4.63
CA GLU A 198 -21.66 -5.94 5.08
C GLU A 198 -21.48 -4.78 4.10
N ALA A 199 -20.26 -4.56 3.59
CA ALA A 199 -19.99 -3.51 2.60
C ALA A 199 -20.77 -3.71 1.29
N ASN A 200 -21.05 -4.97 0.91
CA ASN A 200 -21.78 -5.31 -0.30
C ASN A 200 -23.32 -5.29 -0.15
N LYS A 201 -23.85 -5.31 1.09
CA LYS A 201 -25.32 -5.33 1.34
C LYS A 201 -26.08 -4.20 0.63
N PRO A 202 -25.64 -2.92 0.66
CA PRO A 202 -26.36 -1.84 -0.01
C PRO A 202 -26.49 -2.04 -1.53
N PHE A 203 -25.58 -2.81 -2.12
CA PHE A 203 -25.53 -3.05 -3.56
C PHE A 203 -26.27 -4.32 -3.99
N ALA A 204 -26.82 -5.11 -3.07
CA ALA A 204 -27.48 -6.39 -3.35
C ALA A 204 -28.64 -6.26 -4.35
N HIS A 205 -29.34 -5.12 -4.34
CA HIS A 205 -30.47 -4.84 -5.24
C HIS A 205 -30.15 -3.73 -6.26
N LEU A 206 -28.88 -3.34 -6.40
CA LEU A 206 -28.49 -2.23 -7.27
C LEU A 206 -28.95 -2.45 -8.71
N ALA A 207 -28.73 -3.65 -9.27
CA ALA A 207 -29.13 -3.96 -10.64
C ALA A 207 -30.64 -3.84 -10.88
N LEU A 208 -31.46 -4.25 -9.90
CA LEU A 208 -32.92 -4.15 -9.99
C LEU A 208 -33.38 -2.68 -9.90
N ASN A 209 -32.80 -1.91 -8.98
CA ASN A 209 -33.07 -0.47 -8.86
C ASN A 209 -32.68 0.27 -10.15
N THR A 210 -31.47 0.01 -10.69
CA THR A 210 -31.03 0.63 -11.94
C THR A 210 -31.93 0.27 -13.12
N TRP A 211 -32.44 -0.97 -13.22
CA TRP A 211 -33.42 -1.35 -14.24
C TRP A 211 -34.75 -0.59 -14.09
N ALA A 212 -35.24 -0.44 -12.86
CA ALA A 212 -36.48 0.27 -12.57
C ALA A 212 -36.38 1.76 -12.89
N ASP A 213 -35.26 2.41 -12.56
CA ASP A 213 -35.01 3.84 -12.80
C ASP A 213 -34.72 4.16 -14.28
N SER A 214 -34.39 3.15 -15.10
CA SER A 214 -34.08 3.31 -16.53
C SER A 214 -35.32 3.19 -17.44
N ARG A 215 -36.53 3.23 -16.88
CA ARG A 215 -37.82 3.25 -17.58
C ARG A 215 -38.48 4.62 -17.50
#